data_AF-A0A965U7P9-F1
#
_entry.id   AF-A0A965U7P9-F1
#
_cell.length_a   1.000
_cell.length_b   1.000
_cell.length_c   1.000
_cell.angle_alpha   90.00
_cell.angle_beta   90.00
_cell.angle_gamma   90.00
#
_symmetry.space_group_name_H-M   'P 1'
#
loop_
_entity.id
_entity.type
_entity.pdbx_description
1 polymer ?
#
loop_
_entity_poly.entity_id
_entity_poly.type
_entity_poly.pdbx_seq_one_letter_code
_entity_poly.pdbx_strand_id
1 'polypeptide(L)'
;VHMEAWTDNIVTYPTDLAAGRFTELGVNFDDNMQGLYVPRYVIEGDPERGIEALAPDLHTVEDLKKYPQVFKDEEAPDKGRVYGAIPGWEVDGIMHAKYEYYGLDAMYNYVQAGSEAALAAALANAYEKGEPIVGYYWEPTWLMGMYDFVLLEDAPYDAERYMLGETACPAVRVTIQASNTFVEAQPDYAAFLERYHTSSALTSTALSYIQENSASYEEAAAWFLRQNDALLDEWLTPAQAADVRAALGGEEEKTEKTRFPFALSINTSDFDNSVKDFARKHDDVFGGIKNGLIAFVNFFNWILGLIPWWLLILLVVGLGYLATGKPTKAVLYGALLSLIGVFGLWELMNETLAVVLASVTIALVLGFPIGILLSGSSRANRIMRPVLDTMQTMPVFVYLIPAVMLFSIGKAPAVIATVIYAIVPVIRLTALGILQVDAEVVEASRAFGATKIQTLFKVQIPQAMPTIMTGVNQTLMMAMAMVVTCSMIGASGLGTEVLIGVNRNEIGRGFIAGVAVVIIAVLMDRITQGWMKRDSKKNKFETKEVRQDGTTSTGIDS
;
A
#
# COMPACT_ATOMS: atom_id res chain seq x y z
N VAL A 1 14.09 18.60 23.63
CA VAL A 1 13.05 17.93 24.44
C VAL A 1 12.26 17.03 23.50
N HIS A 2 12.03 15.79 23.90
CA HIS A 2 11.09 14.87 23.28
C HIS A 2 9.93 14.69 24.27
N MET A 3 8.72 15.06 23.85
CA MET A 3 7.51 14.99 24.69
C MET A 3 6.92 13.58 24.78
N GLU A 4 7.33 12.71 23.86
CA GLU A 4 6.79 11.38 23.71
C GLU A 4 7.94 10.44 23.37
N ALA A 5 8.28 9.56 24.31
CA ALA A 5 9.27 8.54 24.08
C ALA A 5 8.84 7.23 24.72
N TRP A 6 8.59 6.27 23.84
CA TRP A 6 8.17 4.90 24.14
C TRP A 6 9.39 4.13 24.67
N THR A 7 9.51 4.01 25.99
CA THR A 7 10.75 3.50 26.62
C THR A 7 11.12 2.11 26.14
N ASP A 8 10.11 1.27 25.89
CA ASP A 8 10.30 -0.15 25.57
C ASP A 8 10.74 -0.34 24.10
N ASN A 9 10.46 0.64 23.23
CA ASN A 9 10.93 0.65 21.84
C ASN A 9 12.41 1.07 21.71
N ILE A 10 13.01 1.60 22.78
CA ILE A 10 14.38 2.10 22.79
C ILE A 10 15.25 1.13 23.60
N VAL A 11 15.90 0.20 22.90
CA VAL A 11 16.71 -0.88 23.54
C VAL A 11 17.76 -0.36 24.52
N THR A 12 18.41 0.78 24.22
CA THR A 12 19.45 1.37 25.07
C THR A 12 18.90 2.27 26.18
N TYR A 13 17.58 2.44 26.28
CA TYR A 13 16.96 3.42 27.17
C TYR A 13 17.43 3.31 28.63
N PRO A 14 17.35 2.14 29.29
CA PRO A 14 17.74 2.05 30.69
C PRO A 14 19.25 2.28 30.89
N THR A 15 20.07 1.82 29.94
CA THR A 15 21.53 2.00 29.99
C THR A 15 21.95 3.43 29.75
N ASP A 16 21.28 4.14 28.84
CA ASP A 16 21.59 5.52 28.50
C ASP A 16 21.14 6.49 29.60
N LEU A 17 19.98 6.21 30.22
CA LEU A 17 19.49 6.91 31.39
C LEU A 17 20.43 6.71 32.59
N ALA A 18 20.82 5.46 32.87
CA ALA A 18 21.77 5.16 33.96
C ALA A 18 23.16 5.78 33.73
N ALA A 19 23.57 5.93 32.47
CA ALA A 19 24.81 6.62 32.09
C ALA A 19 24.69 8.16 32.07
N GLY A 20 23.51 8.71 32.37
CA GLY A 20 23.26 10.16 32.39
C GLY A 20 23.39 10.83 31.02
N ARG A 21 23.13 10.12 29.92
CA ARG A 21 23.23 10.67 28.55
C ARG A 21 22.12 11.69 28.23
N PHE A 22 21.00 11.60 28.94
CA PHE A 22 19.87 12.51 28.87
C PHE A 22 19.15 12.53 30.23
N THR A 23 18.20 13.46 30.40
CA THR A 23 17.34 13.56 31.58
C THR A 23 15.92 13.12 31.23
N GLU A 24 15.39 12.15 31.97
CA GLU A 24 13.95 11.84 32.01
C GLU A 24 13.28 12.84 32.96
N LEU A 25 12.34 13.63 32.45
CA LEU A 25 11.64 14.67 33.21
C LEU A 25 10.37 14.13 33.87
N GLY A 26 9.65 13.23 33.23
CA GLY A 26 8.40 12.70 33.79
C GLY A 26 7.78 11.61 32.93
N VAL A 27 6.73 10.99 33.44
CA VAL A 27 5.86 10.09 32.68
C VAL A 27 4.78 10.96 32.05
N ASN A 28 4.69 10.92 30.72
CA ASN A 28 3.63 11.60 29.99
C ASN A 28 2.32 10.83 30.17
N PHE A 29 2.33 9.52 29.88
CA PHE A 29 1.24 8.59 30.12
C PHE A 29 1.79 7.15 30.18
N ASP A 30 1.08 6.27 30.87
CA ASP A 30 1.41 4.85 31.03
C ASP A 30 0.16 3.95 31.03
N ASP A 31 -0.99 4.53 30.63
CA ASP A 31 -2.30 3.89 30.53
C ASP A 31 -2.64 3.43 29.11
N ASN A 32 -1.67 3.47 28.21
CA ASN A 32 -1.85 3.16 26.80
C ASN A 32 -2.05 1.67 26.58
N MET A 33 -3.11 1.33 25.86
CA MET A 33 -3.45 -0.05 25.53
C MET A 33 -3.11 -0.37 24.07
N GLN A 34 -2.84 -1.64 23.80
CA GLN A 34 -2.61 -2.15 22.45
C GLN A 34 -3.01 -3.62 22.38
N GLY A 35 -3.43 -4.09 21.20
CA GLY A 35 -3.87 -5.47 21.00
C GLY A 35 -4.92 -5.57 19.90
N LEU A 36 -5.72 -6.65 19.92
CA LEU A 36 -6.80 -6.83 18.95
C LEU A 36 -8.04 -6.06 19.39
N TYR A 37 -8.46 -5.12 18.56
CA TYR A 37 -9.69 -4.36 18.75
C TYR A 37 -10.78 -4.84 17.79
N VAL A 38 -12.02 -4.73 18.25
CA VAL A 38 -13.24 -4.89 17.46
C VAL A 38 -14.19 -3.71 17.69
N PRO A 39 -14.98 -3.28 16.70
CA PRO A 39 -15.99 -2.24 16.94
C PRO A 39 -17.01 -2.72 17.98
N ARG A 40 -17.40 -1.85 18.92
CA ARG A 40 -18.37 -2.21 19.98
C ARG A 40 -19.68 -2.76 19.42
N TYR A 41 -20.16 -2.19 18.32
CA TYR A 41 -21.40 -2.63 17.66
C TYR A 41 -21.38 -4.08 17.19
N VAL A 42 -20.20 -4.69 17.01
CA VAL A 42 -20.10 -6.12 16.68
C VAL A 42 -20.56 -6.99 17.86
N ILE A 43 -20.28 -6.55 19.08
CA ILE A 43 -20.62 -7.25 20.33
C ILE A 43 -22.02 -6.83 20.82
N GLU A 44 -22.28 -5.52 20.86
CA GLU A 44 -23.48 -4.97 21.52
C GLU A 44 -24.60 -4.60 20.53
N GLY A 45 -24.30 -4.52 19.23
CA GLY A 45 -25.18 -3.92 18.22
C GLY A 45 -25.12 -2.40 18.22
N ASP A 46 -25.74 -1.77 17.21
CA ASP A 46 -25.95 -0.33 17.14
C ASP A 46 -27.37 -0.05 16.60
N PRO A 47 -28.36 0.14 17.49
CA PRO A 47 -29.73 0.41 17.09
C PRO A 47 -29.92 1.71 16.30
N GLU A 48 -29.06 2.72 16.50
CA GLU A 48 -29.16 4.01 15.79
C GLU A 48 -28.79 3.85 14.32
N ARG A 49 -27.83 2.97 14.03
CA ARG A 49 -27.40 2.61 12.67
C ARG A 49 -28.12 1.40 12.09
N GLY A 50 -28.98 0.73 12.89
CA GLY A 50 -29.71 -0.47 12.47
C GLY A 50 -28.84 -1.73 12.36
N ILE A 51 -27.76 -1.81 13.13
CA ILE A 51 -26.81 -2.93 13.14
C ILE A 51 -27.14 -3.86 14.30
N GLU A 52 -27.35 -5.14 14.02
CA GLU A 52 -27.54 -6.17 15.05
C GLU A 52 -26.20 -6.66 15.61
N ALA A 53 -26.20 -7.11 16.86
CA ALA A 53 -25.02 -7.75 17.48
C ALA A 53 -24.67 -9.05 16.73
N LEU A 54 -23.46 -9.12 16.18
CA LEU A 54 -22.98 -10.26 15.38
C LEU A 54 -22.18 -11.28 16.21
N ALA A 55 -21.53 -10.83 17.28
CA ALA A 55 -20.70 -11.64 18.15
C ALA A 55 -20.81 -11.20 19.64
N PRO A 56 -21.97 -11.42 20.29
CA PRO A 56 -22.23 -10.92 21.63
C PRO A 56 -21.37 -11.53 22.74
N ASP A 57 -20.84 -12.74 22.54
CA ASP A 57 -19.96 -13.42 23.50
C ASP A 57 -18.47 -13.25 23.17
N LEU A 58 -18.11 -12.30 22.30
CA LEU A 58 -16.73 -12.00 21.93
C LEU A 58 -16.12 -11.02 22.94
N HIS A 59 -15.44 -11.55 23.94
CA HIS A 59 -14.76 -10.73 24.97
C HIS A 59 -13.24 -10.93 24.96
N THR A 60 -12.78 -12.14 24.66
CA THR A 60 -11.36 -12.49 24.67
C THR A 60 -10.80 -12.76 23.27
N VAL A 61 -9.48 -12.72 23.12
CA VAL A 61 -8.79 -13.15 21.89
C VAL A 61 -9.14 -14.60 21.53
N GLU A 62 -9.30 -15.47 22.54
CA GLU A 62 -9.66 -16.87 22.31
C GLU A 62 -11.08 -17.04 21.76
N ASP A 63 -12.01 -16.14 22.11
CA ASP A 63 -13.39 -16.18 21.62
C ASP A 63 -13.49 -15.97 20.10
N LEU A 64 -12.47 -15.39 19.45
CA LEU A 64 -12.40 -15.28 17.98
C LEU A 64 -12.58 -16.64 17.29
N LYS A 65 -12.15 -17.74 17.89
CA LYS A 65 -12.35 -19.10 17.34
C LYS A 65 -13.82 -19.42 17.02
N LYS A 66 -14.77 -18.78 17.70
CA LYS A 66 -16.22 -18.99 17.53
C LYS A 66 -16.80 -18.20 16.35
N TYR A 67 -16.09 -17.20 15.83
CA TYR A 67 -16.63 -16.21 14.90
C TYR A 67 -15.87 -16.01 13.56
N PRO A 68 -15.21 -17.02 12.95
CA PRO A 68 -14.54 -16.82 11.64
C PRO A 68 -15.52 -16.39 10.54
N GLN A 69 -16.78 -16.82 10.63
CA GLN A 69 -17.86 -16.43 9.72
C GLN A 69 -18.30 -14.97 9.84
N VAL A 70 -17.99 -14.30 10.96
CA VAL A 70 -18.33 -12.89 11.20
C VAL A 70 -17.31 -12.01 10.50
N PHE A 71 -16.03 -12.28 10.72
CA PHE A 71 -14.91 -11.50 10.17
C PHE A 71 -14.40 -12.10 8.86
N LYS A 72 -15.25 -12.27 7.85
CA LYS A 72 -14.89 -13.00 6.61
C LYS A 72 -13.68 -12.42 5.88
N ASP A 73 -12.81 -13.29 5.38
CA ASP A 73 -11.76 -12.90 4.44
C ASP A 73 -12.27 -12.88 3.00
N GLU A 74 -12.25 -11.70 2.38
CA GLU A 74 -12.66 -11.52 0.99
C GLU A 74 -11.70 -12.15 -0.04
N GLU A 75 -10.46 -12.46 0.36
CA GLU A 75 -9.48 -13.13 -0.50
C GLU A 75 -9.52 -14.66 -0.37
N ALA A 76 -10.00 -15.17 0.76
CA ALA A 76 -10.19 -16.60 1.04
C ALA A 76 -11.50 -16.80 1.83
N PRO A 77 -12.65 -16.94 1.14
CA PRO A 77 -13.97 -16.91 1.77
C PRO A 77 -14.25 -18.05 2.77
N ASP A 78 -13.40 -19.07 2.81
CA ASP A 78 -13.43 -20.19 3.74
C ASP A 78 -12.84 -19.87 5.12
N LYS A 79 -12.17 -18.73 5.26
CA LYS A 79 -11.56 -18.26 6.50
C LYS A 79 -12.03 -16.86 6.90
N GLY A 80 -11.86 -16.55 8.18
CA GLY A 80 -11.93 -15.18 8.68
C GLY A 80 -10.65 -14.40 8.38
N ARG A 81 -10.63 -13.11 8.70
CA ARG A 81 -9.51 -12.20 8.54
C ARG A 81 -9.21 -11.51 9.86
N VAL A 82 -7.95 -11.53 10.27
CA VAL A 82 -7.42 -10.68 11.37
C VAL A 82 -6.41 -9.72 10.79
N TYR A 83 -6.58 -8.43 11.04
CA TYR A 83 -5.59 -7.42 10.66
C TYR A 83 -4.46 -7.40 11.68
N GLY A 84 -3.25 -7.73 11.23
CA GLY A 84 -2.03 -7.68 12.02
C GLY A 84 -1.55 -6.25 12.28
N ALA A 85 -0.46 -6.14 13.05
CA ALA A 85 0.22 -4.87 13.25
C ALA A 85 0.99 -4.44 11.99
N ILE A 86 1.64 -3.28 12.06
CA ILE A 86 2.39 -2.75 10.93
C ILE A 86 3.60 -3.65 10.67
N PRO A 87 3.77 -4.16 9.43
CA PRO A 87 4.87 -5.05 9.13
C PRO A 87 6.21 -4.42 9.45
N GLY A 88 6.96 -5.13 10.27
CA GLY A 88 8.28 -4.73 10.73
C GLY A 88 8.32 -3.93 12.03
N TRP A 89 7.19 -3.72 12.69
CA TRP A 89 7.19 -3.43 14.13
C TRP A 89 7.43 -4.72 14.92
N GLU A 90 8.02 -4.63 16.11
CA GLU A 90 8.26 -5.82 16.95
C GLU A 90 6.95 -6.51 17.33
N VAL A 91 5.96 -5.70 17.71
CA VAL A 91 4.62 -6.16 18.08
C VAL A 91 3.94 -6.97 16.99
N ASP A 92 4.25 -6.75 15.71
CA ASP A 92 3.68 -7.57 14.62
C ASP A 92 4.13 -9.04 14.69
N GLY A 93 5.39 -9.28 15.07
CA GLY A 93 5.87 -10.64 15.31
C GLY A 93 5.16 -11.29 16.50
N ILE A 94 4.86 -10.52 17.53
CA ILE A 94 4.16 -10.97 18.73
C ILE A 94 2.69 -11.26 18.43
N MET A 95 2.03 -10.39 17.66
CA MET A 95 0.66 -10.58 17.20
C MET A 95 0.53 -11.79 16.27
N HIS A 96 1.53 -12.04 15.42
CA HIS A 96 1.56 -13.25 14.60
C HIS A 96 1.73 -14.51 15.45
N ALA A 97 2.67 -14.50 16.41
CA ALA A 97 2.85 -15.61 17.36
C ALA A 97 1.59 -15.86 18.20
N LYS A 98 0.88 -14.80 18.61
CA LYS A 98 -0.41 -14.88 19.32
C LYS A 98 -1.48 -15.56 18.47
N TYR A 99 -1.56 -15.16 17.19
CA TYR A 99 -2.45 -15.76 16.22
C TYR A 99 -2.20 -17.27 16.04
N GLU A 100 -0.93 -17.69 15.98
CA GLU A 100 -0.55 -19.11 15.93
C GLU A 100 -0.82 -19.83 17.25
N TYR A 101 -0.49 -19.22 18.40
CA TYR A 101 -0.66 -19.79 19.74
C TYR A 101 -2.14 -20.13 20.02
N TYR A 102 -3.03 -19.19 19.70
CA TYR A 102 -4.46 -19.42 19.83
C TYR A 102 -5.03 -20.30 18.71
N GLY A 103 -4.22 -20.83 17.78
CA GLY A 103 -4.71 -21.69 16.69
C GLY A 103 -5.68 -20.98 15.75
N LEU A 104 -5.59 -19.64 15.66
CA LEU A 104 -6.42 -18.85 14.77
C LEU A 104 -6.02 -19.08 13.31
N ASP A 105 -4.81 -19.55 13.03
CA ASP A 105 -4.29 -19.87 11.70
C ASP A 105 -5.09 -20.93 10.93
N ALA A 106 -5.75 -21.83 11.66
CA ALA A 106 -6.66 -22.80 11.08
C ALA A 106 -7.94 -22.16 10.50
N MET A 107 -8.37 -21.01 11.05
CA MET A 107 -9.71 -20.42 10.82
C MET A 107 -9.67 -19.02 10.24
N TYR A 108 -8.55 -18.31 10.40
CA TYR A 108 -8.34 -16.94 10.00
C TYR A 108 -7.10 -16.84 9.12
N ASN A 109 -7.05 -15.80 8.29
CA ASN A 109 -5.83 -15.33 7.65
C ASN A 109 -5.33 -14.08 8.38
N TYR A 110 -4.03 -14.04 8.61
CA TYR A 110 -3.34 -12.90 9.17
C TYR A 110 -2.98 -11.91 8.06
N VAL A 111 -3.62 -10.74 8.04
CA VAL A 111 -3.41 -9.70 7.02
C VAL A 111 -2.61 -8.56 7.61
N GLN A 112 -1.37 -8.38 7.14
CA GLN A 112 -0.55 -7.25 7.51
C GLN A 112 -0.98 -6.01 6.73
N ALA A 113 -1.52 -5.01 7.42
CA ALA A 113 -1.76 -3.70 6.84
C ALA A 113 -0.41 -3.01 6.62
N GLY A 114 0.05 -2.93 5.37
CA GLY A 114 1.42 -2.52 5.03
C GLY A 114 1.92 -1.17 5.56
N SER A 115 1.05 -0.34 6.13
CA SER A 115 1.41 0.92 6.79
C SER A 115 0.36 1.30 7.82
N GLU A 116 0.72 2.22 8.73
CA GLU A 116 -0.20 2.83 9.70
C GLU A 116 -1.43 3.43 9.00
N ALA A 117 -1.20 4.25 7.98
CA ALA A 117 -2.27 4.90 7.23
C ALA A 117 -3.22 3.88 6.58
N ALA A 118 -2.68 2.75 6.07
CA ALA A 118 -3.51 1.69 5.53
C ALA A 118 -4.36 1.06 6.64
N LEU A 119 -3.74 0.65 7.75
CA LEU A 119 -4.43 0.00 8.88
C LEU A 119 -5.55 0.88 9.44
N ALA A 120 -5.24 2.15 9.69
CA ALA A 120 -6.20 3.13 10.17
C ALA A 120 -7.36 3.32 9.17
N ALA A 121 -7.06 3.39 7.87
CA ALA A 121 -8.08 3.48 6.84
C ALA A 121 -8.97 2.22 6.79
N ALA A 122 -8.42 1.02 6.97
CA ALA A 122 -9.21 -0.21 7.00
C ALA A 122 -10.17 -0.26 8.20
N LEU A 123 -9.66 0.06 9.39
CA LEU A 123 -10.47 0.10 10.63
C LEU A 123 -11.55 1.17 10.56
N ALA A 124 -11.20 2.40 10.16
CA ALA A 124 -12.16 3.50 10.02
C ALA A 124 -13.23 3.18 8.97
N ASN A 125 -12.84 2.66 7.80
CA ASN A 125 -13.79 2.33 6.73
C ASN A 125 -14.77 1.23 7.15
N ALA A 126 -14.29 0.15 7.76
CA ALA A 126 -15.15 -0.91 8.28
C ALA A 126 -16.13 -0.36 9.33
N TYR A 127 -15.64 0.49 10.25
CA TYR A 127 -16.48 1.16 11.24
C TYR A 127 -17.58 2.00 10.57
N GLU A 128 -17.23 2.84 9.61
CA GLU A 128 -18.16 3.71 8.89
C GLU A 128 -19.19 2.95 8.05
N LYS A 129 -18.83 1.78 7.52
CA LYS A 129 -19.76 0.88 6.81
C LYS A 129 -20.62 0.04 7.76
N GLY A 130 -20.22 -0.10 9.02
CA GLY A 130 -20.87 -1.00 9.98
C GLY A 130 -20.50 -2.46 9.75
N GLU A 131 -19.35 -2.70 9.13
CA GLU A 131 -18.83 -4.04 8.81
C GLU A 131 -17.97 -4.57 9.97
N PRO A 132 -18.12 -5.84 10.37
CA PRO A 132 -17.29 -6.42 11.39
C PRO A 132 -15.82 -6.48 10.95
N ILE A 133 -14.93 -5.95 11.79
CA ILE A 133 -13.48 -6.03 11.60
C ILE A 133 -12.81 -6.37 12.94
N VAL A 134 -11.74 -7.17 12.89
CA VAL A 134 -10.84 -7.39 14.01
C VAL A 134 -9.43 -7.05 13.57
N GLY A 135 -8.75 -6.19 14.31
CA GLY A 135 -7.43 -5.73 13.93
C GLY A 135 -6.59 -5.26 15.10
N TYR A 136 -5.29 -5.40 14.96
CA TYR A 136 -4.35 -4.79 15.87
C TYR A 136 -4.48 -3.27 15.82
N TYR A 137 -4.49 -2.63 16.97
CA TYR A 137 -4.29 -1.19 17.08
C TYR A 137 -3.75 -0.81 18.45
N TRP A 138 -3.49 0.49 18.65
CA TRP A 138 -2.91 1.02 19.90
C TRP A 138 -3.44 2.41 20.22
N GLU A 139 -3.24 2.78 21.48
CA GLU A 139 -3.57 4.08 22.04
C GLU A 139 -2.29 4.82 22.47
N PRO A 140 -2.29 6.16 22.53
CA PRO A 140 -3.32 7.06 22.03
C PRO A 140 -3.25 7.29 20.51
N THR A 141 -4.40 7.39 19.85
CA THR A 141 -4.49 7.73 18.42
C THR A 141 -5.82 8.43 18.12
N TRP A 142 -5.88 9.19 17.02
CA TRP A 142 -7.12 9.85 16.58
C TRP A 142 -8.26 8.86 16.34
N LEU A 143 -7.94 7.66 15.85
CA LEU A 143 -8.94 6.65 15.49
C LEU A 143 -9.62 6.08 16.74
N MET A 144 -8.86 5.84 17.82
CA MET A 144 -9.43 5.43 19.12
C MET A 144 -10.24 6.54 19.79
N GLY A 145 -9.93 7.82 19.51
CA GLY A 145 -10.72 8.96 19.98
C GLY A 145 -11.99 9.22 19.16
N MET A 146 -12.05 8.75 17.92
CA MET A 146 -13.15 9.02 16.98
C MET A 146 -14.17 7.88 16.89
N TYR A 147 -13.73 6.63 17.11
CA TYR A 147 -14.55 5.45 16.93
C TYR A 147 -14.54 4.55 18.17
N ASP A 148 -15.69 3.95 18.47
CA ASP A 148 -15.87 3.11 19.66
C ASP A 148 -15.40 1.67 19.38
N PHE A 149 -14.11 1.44 19.61
CA PHE A 149 -13.47 0.14 19.55
C PHE A 149 -13.27 -0.44 20.95
N VAL A 150 -13.43 -1.76 21.05
CA VAL A 150 -13.25 -2.54 22.27
C VAL A 150 -12.01 -3.41 22.10
N LEU A 151 -11.07 -3.28 23.03
CA LEU A 151 -9.92 -4.17 23.13
C LEU A 151 -10.38 -5.54 23.63
N LEU A 152 -10.01 -6.61 22.92
CA LEU A 152 -10.26 -7.98 23.37
C LEU A 152 -9.32 -8.34 24.53
N GLU A 153 -9.90 -8.92 25.58
CA GLU A 153 -9.15 -9.41 26.73
C GLU A 153 -8.24 -10.59 26.34
N ASP A 154 -7.13 -10.72 27.06
CA ASP A 154 -6.14 -11.77 26.84
C ASP A 154 -5.58 -12.23 28.20
N ALA A 155 -4.81 -13.31 28.20
CA ALA A 155 -4.16 -13.79 29.41
C ALA A 155 -3.27 -12.69 30.02
N PRO A 156 -3.18 -12.57 31.36
CA PRO A 156 -2.41 -11.51 32.00
C PRO A 156 -0.96 -11.46 31.51
N TYR A 157 -0.42 -10.25 31.33
CA TYR A 157 0.94 -10.04 30.84
C TYR A 157 1.97 -10.81 31.68
N ASP A 158 2.84 -11.52 30.97
CA ASP A 158 4.04 -12.16 31.52
C ASP A 158 5.19 -11.96 30.53
N ALA A 159 6.34 -11.45 30.98
CA ALA A 159 7.41 -11.02 30.09
C ALA A 159 8.03 -12.15 29.25
N GLU A 160 8.09 -13.38 29.78
CA GLU A 160 8.65 -14.52 29.05
C GLU A 160 7.66 -15.05 28.02
N ARG A 161 6.38 -15.09 28.39
CA ARG A 161 5.30 -15.60 27.54
C ARG A 161 4.79 -14.58 26.53
N TYR A 162 4.99 -13.29 26.77
CA TYR A 162 4.61 -12.19 25.88
C TYR A 162 5.30 -12.31 24.52
N MET A 163 6.62 -12.58 24.50
CA MET A 163 7.36 -12.75 23.24
C MET A 163 6.92 -13.98 22.44
N LEU A 164 6.26 -14.94 23.09
CA LEU A 164 5.66 -16.12 22.48
C LEU A 164 4.19 -15.89 22.06
N GLY A 165 3.67 -14.69 22.27
CA GLY A 165 2.31 -14.30 21.90
C GLY A 165 1.22 -14.81 22.87
N GLU A 166 1.58 -15.39 24.02
CA GLU A 166 0.61 -16.09 24.88
C GLU A 166 -0.15 -15.19 25.87
N THR A 167 0.19 -13.90 25.95
CA THR A 167 -0.36 -12.97 26.93
C THR A 167 -0.67 -11.60 26.33
N ALA A 168 -1.49 -10.81 27.03
CA ALA A 168 -1.81 -9.42 26.72
C ALA A 168 -0.56 -8.58 26.49
N CYS A 169 -0.68 -7.57 25.63
CA CYS A 169 0.36 -6.57 25.49
C CYS A 169 0.38 -5.67 26.74
N PRO A 170 1.58 -5.33 27.27
CA PRO A 170 1.67 -4.41 28.38
C PRO A 170 1.40 -2.98 27.90
N ALA A 171 0.97 -2.13 28.83
CA ALA A 171 1.06 -0.69 28.64
C ALA A 171 2.54 -0.27 28.65
N VAL A 172 2.87 0.78 27.89
CA VAL A 172 4.24 1.25 27.74
C VAL A 172 4.39 2.56 28.50
N ARG A 173 5.40 2.63 29.36
CA ARG A 173 5.70 3.88 30.07
C ARG A 173 6.22 4.93 29.07
N VAL A 174 5.39 5.87 28.65
CA VAL A 174 5.81 6.93 27.71
C VAL A 174 6.30 8.13 28.50
N THR A 175 7.53 8.56 28.23
CA THR A 175 8.24 9.55 29.05
C THR A 175 8.59 10.82 28.30
N ILE A 176 8.76 11.91 29.04
CA ILE A 176 9.28 13.18 28.55
C ILE A 176 10.79 13.22 28.80
N GLN A 177 11.55 13.50 27.76
CA GLN A 177 13.01 13.47 27.78
C GLN A 177 13.59 14.79 27.33
N ALA A 178 14.68 15.22 27.97
CA ALA A 178 15.41 16.41 27.58
C ALA A 178 16.91 16.14 27.55
N SER A 179 17.62 16.92 26.72
CA SER A 179 19.08 16.95 26.81
C SER A 179 19.48 17.62 28.12
N ASN A 180 20.57 17.17 28.72
CA ASN A 180 21.08 17.75 29.97
C ASN A 180 21.30 19.26 29.82
N THR A 181 21.80 19.71 28.66
CA THR A 181 21.98 21.13 28.33
C THR A 181 20.67 21.92 28.36
N PHE A 182 19.55 21.34 27.93
CA PHE A 182 18.25 22.02 28.00
C PHE A 182 17.80 22.19 29.46
N VAL A 183 17.94 21.14 30.28
CA VAL A 183 17.55 21.17 31.69
C VAL A 183 18.36 22.20 32.46
N GLU A 184 19.67 22.29 32.20
CA GLU A 184 20.54 23.31 32.79
C GLU A 184 20.20 24.73 32.33
N ALA A 185 19.89 24.91 31.04
CA ALA A 185 19.64 26.22 30.45
C ALA A 185 18.23 26.77 30.74
N GLN A 186 17.24 25.88 30.98
CA GLN A 186 15.82 26.22 31.09
C GLN A 186 15.16 25.49 32.27
N PRO A 187 15.58 25.75 33.53
CA PRO A 187 15.11 25.00 34.70
C PRO A 187 13.61 25.18 34.97
N ASP A 188 13.04 26.36 34.67
CA ASP A 188 11.61 26.61 34.87
C ASP A 188 10.74 25.78 33.91
N TYR A 189 11.18 25.60 32.66
CA TYR A 189 10.51 24.72 31.69
C TYR A 189 10.69 23.26 32.05
N ALA A 190 11.87 22.86 32.55
CA ALA A 190 12.09 21.50 33.05
C ALA A 190 11.13 21.18 34.21
N ALA A 191 10.98 22.09 35.18
CA ALA A 191 10.07 21.92 36.31
C ALA A 191 8.59 21.83 35.90
N PHE A 192 8.19 22.53 34.84
CA PHE A 192 6.85 22.35 34.24
C PHE A 192 6.71 20.96 33.62
N LEU A 193 7.68 20.54 32.80
CA LEU A 193 7.67 19.25 32.12
C LEU A 193 7.75 18.06 33.09
N GLU A 194 8.34 18.24 34.27
CA GLU A 194 8.33 17.25 35.36
C GLU A 194 6.93 17.03 35.97
N ARG A 195 6.06 18.03 35.90
CA ARG A 195 4.66 17.95 36.37
C ARG A 195 3.68 17.61 35.26
N TYR A 196 4.05 17.89 34.01
CA TYR A 196 3.23 17.63 32.86
C TYR A 196 2.99 16.13 32.71
N HIS A 197 1.71 15.77 32.64
CA HIS A 197 1.24 14.43 32.35
C HIS A 197 -0.14 14.53 31.68
N THR A 198 -0.49 13.52 30.90
CA THR A 198 -1.78 13.36 30.23
C THR A 198 -2.25 11.92 30.39
N SER A 199 -3.31 11.54 29.68
CA SER A 199 -3.75 10.16 29.55
C SER A 199 -3.91 9.79 28.07
N SER A 200 -3.98 8.49 27.79
CA SER A 200 -4.21 8.00 26.44
C SER A 200 -5.58 8.44 25.92
N ALA A 201 -6.61 8.46 26.79
CA ALA A 201 -7.94 8.94 26.44
C ALA A 201 -7.96 10.45 26.13
N LEU A 202 -7.30 11.28 26.96
CA LEU A 202 -7.22 12.72 26.76
C LEU A 202 -6.46 13.06 25.47
N THR A 203 -5.35 12.37 25.22
CA THR A 203 -4.55 12.55 24.00
C THR A 203 -5.34 12.13 22.75
N SER A 204 -6.02 10.99 22.79
CA SER A 204 -6.86 10.51 21.67
C SER A 204 -8.00 11.49 21.36
N THR A 205 -8.60 12.09 22.39
CA THR A 205 -9.65 13.11 22.26
C THR A 205 -9.13 14.42 21.64
N ALA A 206 -7.92 14.85 21.99
CA ALA A 206 -7.27 16.00 21.34
C ALA A 206 -6.94 15.73 19.87
N LEU A 207 -6.46 14.51 19.57
CA LEU A 207 -6.13 14.08 18.21
C LEU A 207 -7.39 13.96 17.33
N SER A 208 -8.50 13.45 17.88
CA SER A 208 -9.78 13.43 17.14
C SER A 208 -10.31 14.83 16.88
N TYR A 209 -10.22 15.76 17.84
CA TYR A 209 -10.61 17.15 17.62
C TYR A 209 -9.83 17.82 16.48
N ILE A 210 -8.50 17.60 16.42
CA ILE A 210 -7.65 18.07 15.31
C ILE A 210 -8.18 17.53 13.98
N GLN A 211 -8.48 16.23 13.93
CA GLN A 211 -8.93 15.55 12.73
C GLN A 211 -10.30 16.06 12.25
N GLU A 212 -11.26 16.22 13.17
CA GLU A 212 -12.64 16.63 12.86
C GLU A 212 -12.74 18.10 12.45
N ASN A 213 -11.97 18.98 13.10
CA ASN A 213 -12.08 20.43 12.92
C ASN A 213 -11.02 20.98 11.98
N SER A 214 -10.11 20.12 11.47
CA SER A 214 -8.89 20.55 10.77
C SER A 214 -8.12 21.61 11.56
N ALA A 215 -8.18 21.51 12.89
CA ALA A 215 -7.63 22.52 13.79
C ALA A 215 -6.10 22.47 13.76
N SER A 216 -5.46 23.63 13.80
CA SER A 216 -4.04 23.72 14.09
C SER A 216 -3.75 23.18 15.49
N TYR A 217 -2.50 22.78 15.73
CA TYR A 217 -2.08 22.32 17.07
C TYR A 217 -2.30 23.40 18.15
N GLU A 218 -2.23 24.68 17.78
CA GLU A 218 -2.45 25.81 18.69
C GLU A 218 -3.94 25.95 19.05
N GLU A 219 -4.83 25.85 18.07
CA GLU A 219 -6.29 25.84 18.28
C GLU A 219 -6.72 24.62 19.10
N ALA A 220 -6.19 23.43 18.79
CA ALA A 220 -6.47 22.22 19.52
C ALA A 220 -5.92 22.27 20.96
N ALA A 221 -4.72 22.81 21.18
CA ALA A 221 -4.18 23.02 22.52
C ALA A 221 -5.04 24.00 23.32
N ALA A 222 -5.46 25.12 22.71
CA ALA A 222 -6.34 26.08 23.38
C ALA A 222 -7.70 25.47 23.72
N TRP A 223 -8.29 24.70 22.80
CA TRP A 223 -9.52 23.94 23.05
C TRP A 223 -9.31 22.93 24.17
N PHE A 224 -8.25 22.13 24.12
CA PHE A 224 -7.94 21.08 25.09
C PHE A 224 -7.77 21.66 26.50
N LEU A 225 -7.02 22.76 26.64
CA LEU A 225 -6.81 23.43 27.92
C LEU A 225 -8.10 24.05 28.48
N ARG A 226 -9.02 24.53 27.61
CA ARG A 226 -10.34 25.02 28.04
C ARG A 226 -11.24 23.90 28.52
N GLN A 227 -11.20 22.73 27.86
CA GLN A 227 -11.97 21.56 28.26
C GLN A 227 -11.43 20.90 29.54
N ASN A 228 -10.12 20.99 29.75
CA ASN A 228 -9.40 20.34 30.85
C ASN A 228 -8.70 21.36 31.76
N ASP A 229 -9.39 22.44 32.12
CA ASP A 229 -8.82 23.55 32.90
C ASP A 229 -8.18 23.10 34.23
N ALA A 230 -8.69 22.04 34.84
CA ALA A 230 -8.13 21.45 36.06
C ALA A 230 -6.66 21.03 35.92
N LEU A 231 -6.23 20.58 34.72
CA LEU A 231 -4.84 20.18 34.46
C LEU A 231 -3.86 21.35 34.59
N LEU A 232 -4.30 22.59 34.37
CA LEU A 232 -3.45 23.77 34.54
C LEU A 232 -3.01 23.93 36.00
N ASP A 233 -3.88 23.61 36.96
CA ASP A 233 -3.55 23.68 38.38
C ASP A 233 -2.60 22.55 38.82
N GLU A 234 -2.55 21.46 38.07
CA GLU A 234 -1.62 20.34 38.30
C GLU A 234 -0.24 20.61 37.69
N TRP A 235 -0.20 21.18 36.49
CA TRP A 235 1.04 21.40 35.75
C TRP A 235 1.77 22.69 36.16
N LEU A 236 1.02 23.74 36.53
CA LEU A 236 1.54 25.09 36.71
C LEU A 236 1.35 25.61 38.14
N THR A 237 2.13 26.63 38.49
CA THR A 237 1.86 27.39 39.72
C THR A 237 0.56 28.22 39.57
N PRO A 238 -0.12 28.59 40.67
CA PRO A 238 -1.37 29.35 40.59
C PRO A 238 -1.27 30.67 39.79
N ALA A 239 -0.13 31.35 39.85
CA ALA A 239 0.12 32.55 39.06
C ALA A 239 0.22 32.25 37.56
N GLN A 240 0.99 31.22 37.18
CA GLN A 240 1.14 30.79 35.79
C GLN A 240 -0.18 30.25 35.20
N ALA A 241 -0.95 29.48 35.98
CA ALA A 241 -2.26 28.99 35.56
C ALA A 241 -3.23 30.16 35.31
N ALA A 242 -3.21 31.20 36.16
CA ALA A 242 -4.01 32.41 35.95
C ALA A 242 -3.59 33.17 34.67
N ASP A 243 -2.30 33.27 34.39
CA ASP A 243 -1.79 33.90 33.17
C ASP A 243 -2.22 33.13 31.91
N VAL A 244 -2.15 31.79 31.94
CA VAL A 244 -2.61 30.93 30.84
C VAL A 244 -4.12 31.06 30.64
N ARG A 245 -4.92 31.03 31.71
CA ARG A 245 -6.38 31.24 31.63
C ARG A 245 -6.74 32.60 31.04
N ALA A 246 -6.00 33.65 31.41
CA ALA A 246 -6.17 34.98 30.83
C ALA A 246 -5.82 35.00 29.34
N ALA A 247 -4.73 34.34 28.94
CA ALA A 247 -4.34 34.21 27.53
C ALA A 247 -5.35 33.39 26.70
N LEU A 248 -5.91 32.31 27.27
CA LEU A 248 -6.94 31.50 26.62
C LEU A 248 -8.28 32.24 26.42
N GLY A 249 -8.52 33.31 27.19
CA GLY A 249 -9.70 34.18 27.09
C GLY A 249 -9.53 35.39 26.17
N GLY A 250 -8.32 35.65 25.66
CA GLY A 250 -8.05 36.66 24.65
C GLY A 250 -7.96 36.02 23.27
N GLU A 251 -8.70 36.54 22.29
CA GLU A 251 -8.42 36.25 20.88
C GLU A 251 -7.07 36.88 20.54
N GLU A 252 -6.00 36.07 20.50
CA GLU A 252 -4.73 36.51 19.92
C GLU A 252 -4.85 36.58 18.40
N GLU A 253 -5.11 37.78 17.90
CA GLU A 253 -4.90 38.14 16.50
C GLU A 253 -3.39 38.26 16.24
N LYS A 254 -2.72 37.13 15.94
CA LYS A 254 -1.29 37.14 15.58
C LYS A 254 -1.09 37.65 14.16
N THR A 255 -0.40 38.77 14.06
CA THR A 255 0.08 39.43 12.82
C THR A 255 0.75 38.47 11.83
N GLU A 256 0.03 38.15 10.76
CA GLU A 256 0.51 37.47 9.56
C GLU A 256 1.38 38.41 8.70
N LYS A 257 2.71 38.31 8.80
CA LYS A 257 3.62 38.90 7.77
C LYS A 257 4.36 37.88 6.94
N THR A 258 4.26 36.60 7.29
CA THR A 258 4.90 35.47 6.60
C THR A 258 3.90 34.43 6.08
N ARG A 259 2.62 34.49 6.48
CA ARG A 259 1.56 33.68 5.89
C ARG A 259 1.08 34.32 4.58
N PHE A 260 0.82 33.47 3.60
CA PHE A 260 0.21 33.90 2.35
C PHE A 260 -1.18 34.48 2.66
N PRO A 261 -1.52 35.69 2.19
CA PRO A 261 -2.65 36.49 2.71
C PRO A 261 -4.03 35.97 2.32
N PHE A 262 -4.10 34.78 1.72
CA PHE A 262 -5.32 34.18 1.24
C PHE A 262 -5.20 32.65 1.33
N ALA A 263 -5.81 32.06 2.34
CA ALA A 263 -6.07 30.62 2.36
C ALA A 263 -7.52 30.41 1.93
N LEU A 264 -7.72 29.73 0.81
CA LEU A 264 -9.04 29.22 0.48
C LEU A 264 -9.29 28.01 1.39
N SER A 265 -10.11 28.17 2.42
CA SER A 265 -10.60 27.06 3.24
C SER A 265 -11.60 26.25 2.41
N ILE A 266 -11.09 25.27 1.67
CA ILE A 266 -11.94 24.29 1.01
C ILE A 266 -12.52 23.43 2.13
N ASN A 267 -13.85 23.34 2.21
CA ASN A 267 -14.48 22.43 3.15
C ASN A 267 -14.21 20.98 2.70
N THR A 268 -13.18 20.38 3.28
CA THR A 268 -12.80 18.99 3.04
C THR A 268 -13.82 18.03 3.62
N SER A 269 -14.51 18.39 4.71
CA SER A 269 -15.51 17.51 5.33
C SER A 269 -16.70 17.24 4.41
N ASP A 270 -17.21 18.24 3.68
CA ASP A 270 -18.29 18.06 2.70
C ASP A 270 -17.84 17.17 1.53
N PHE A 271 -16.59 17.34 1.10
CA PHE A 271 -16.00 16.51 0.06
C PHE A 271 -15.87 15.06 0.54
N ASP A 272 -15.28 14.84 1.72
CA ASP A 272 -15.08 13.53 2.32
C ASP A 272 -16.43 12.82 2.53
N ASN A 273 -17.43 13.51 3.07
CA ASN A 273 -18.77 12.98 3.24
C ASN A 273 -19.41 12.61 1.88
N SER A 274 -19.25 13.46 0.86
CA SER A 274 -19.75 13.16 -0.49
C SER A 274 -19.08 11.92 -1.10
N VAL A 275 -17.77 11.76 -0.91
CA VAL A 275 -17.03 10.58 -1.39
C VAL A 275 -17.45 9.32 -0.61
N LYS A 276 -17.60 9.41 0.71
CA LYS A 276 -18.08 8.31 1.56
C LYS A 276 -19.50 7.89 1.20
N ASP A 277 -20.40 8.84 1.00
CA ASP A 277 -21.78 8.55 0.60
C ASP A 277 -21.86 7.92 -0.79
N PHE A 278 -21.02 8.37 -1.72
CA PHE A 278 -20.89 7.75 -3.03
C PHE A 278 -20.37 6.30 -2.93
N ALA A 279 -19.36 6.06 -2.09
CA ALA A 279 -18.82 4.73 -1.84
C ALA A 279 -19.89 3.79 -1.26
N ARG A 280 -20.59 4.22 -0.20
CA ARG A 280 -21.66 3.44 0.45
C ARG A 280 -22.83 3.16 -0.51
N LYS A 281 -23.26 4.17 -1.27
CA LYS A 281 -24.38 4.03 -2.22
C LYS A 281 -24.10 3.04 -3.35
N HIS A 282 -22.83 2.89 -3.73
CA HIS A 282 -22.41 2.03 -4.83
C HIS A 282 -21.59 0.82 -4.36
N ASP A 283 -21.73 0.45 -3.09
CA ASP A 283 -20.94 -0.62 -2.47
C ASP A 283 -21.07 -1.95 -3.22
N ASP A 284 -22.28 -2.34 -3.64
CA ASP A 284 -22.51 -3.54 -4.46
C ASP A 284 -21.69 -3.56 -5.77
N VAL A 285 -21.57 -2.40 -6.43
CA VAL A 285 -20.83 -2.27 -7.69
C VAL A 285 -19.33 -2.39 -7.42
N PHE A 286 -18.84 -1.71 -6.38
CA PHE A 286 -17.44 -1.77 -6.00
C PHE A 286 -17.05 -3.16 -5.50
N GLY A 287 -17.90 -3.81 -4.69
CA GLY A 287 -17.75 -5.20 -4.26
C GLY A 287 -17.73 -6.17 -5.44
N GLY A 288 -18.59 -5.97 -6.44
CA GLY A 288 -18.57 -6.75 -7.68
C GLY A 288 -17.24 -6.62 -8.44
N ILE A 289 -16.73 -5.38 -8.60
CA ILE A 289 -15.43 -5.13 -9.24
C ILE A 289 -14.29 -5.74 -8.42
N LYS A 290 -14.31 -5.54 -7.10
CA LYS A 290 -13.33 -6.07 -6.15
C LYS A 290 -13.20 -7.58 -6.29
N ASN A 291 -14.33 -8.29 -6.19
CA ASN A 291 -14.39 -9.75 -6.30
C ASN A 291 -13.92 -10.22 -7.67
N GLY A 292 -14.27 -9.50 -8.75
CA GLY A 292 -13.77 -9.78 -10.09
C GLY A 292 -12.25 -9.66 -10.20
N LEU A 293 -11.65 -8.61 -9.62
CA LEU A 293 -10.21 -8.40 -9.59
C LEU A 293 -9.49 -9.47 -8.76
N ILE A 294 -10.00 -9.76 -7.56
CA ILE A 294 -9.45 -10.80 -6.67
C ILE A 294 -9.52 -12.16 -7.36
N ALA A 295 -10.66 -12.51 -7.96
CA ALA A 295 -10.83 -13.76 -8.71
C ALA A 295 -9.83 -13.84 -9.88
N PHE A 296 -9.55 -12.72 -10.55
CA PHE A 296 -8.59 -12.70 -11.65
C PHE A 296 -7.14 -12.87 -11.18
N VAL A 297 -6.75 -12.27 -10.05
CA VAL A 297 -5.44 -12.52 -9.43
C VAL A 297 -5.34 -13.97 -8.97
N ASN A 298 -6.35 -14.47 -8.26
CA ASN A 298 -6.40 -15.83 -7.77
C ASN A 298 -6.39 -16.85 -8.91
N PHE A 299 -6.95 -16.53 -10.08
CA PHE A 299 -6.84 -17.35 -11.28
C PHE A 299 -5.39 -17.52 -11.74
N PHE A 300 -4.61 -16.43 -11.79
CA PHE A 300 -3.18 -16.54 -12.11
C PHE A 300 -2.40 -17.27 -11.01
N ASN A 301 -2.69 -17.01 -9.74
CA ASN A 301 -2.04 -17.70 -8.63
C ASN A 301 -2.32 -19.21 -8.69
N TRP A 302 -3.58 -19.59 -8.91
CA TRP A 302 -3.98 -20.98 -9.09
C TRP A 302 -3.25 -21.65 -10.25
N ILE A 303 -3.14 -21.00 -11.42
CA ILE A 303 -2.36 -21.52 -12.55
C ILE A 303 -0.89 -21.73 -12.17
N LEU A 304 -0.28 -20.77 -11.47
CA LEU A 304 1.12 -20.89 -11.04
C LEU A 304 1.30 -22.02 -10.02
N GLY A 305 0.38 -22.17 -9.08
CA GLY A 305 0.38 -23.23 -8.07
C GLY A 305 0.15 -24.64 -8.63
N LEU A 306 -0.55 -24.77 -9.77
CA LEU A 306 -0.70 -26.05 -10.47
C LEU A 306 0.61 -26.55 -11.09
N ILE A 307 1.56 -25.66 -11.38
CA ILE A 307 2.81 -25.99 -12.06
C ILE A 307 3.83 -26.39 -10.99
N PRO A 308 4.29 -27.66 -10.94
CA PRO A 308 5.33 -28.06 -10.01
C PRO A 308 6.59 -27.22 -10.22
N TRP A 309 7.30 -26.90 -9.14
CA TRP A 309 8.45 -25.97 -9.18
C TRP A 309 9.49 -26.33 -10.25
N TRP A 310 9.78 -27.62 -10.42
CA TRP A 310 10.73 -28.11 -11.43
C TRP A 310 10.23 -27.88 -12.86
N LEU A 311 8.93 -27.99 -13.09
CA LEU A 311 8.31 -27.75 -14.39
C LEU A 311 8.32 -26.26 -14.74
N LEU A 312 8.10 -25.38 -13.75
CA LEU A 312 8.19 -23.93 -13.96
C LEU A 312 9.62 -23.51 -14.34
N ILE A 313 10.64 -24.09 -13.68
CA ILE A 313 12.04 -23.88 -14.04
C ILE A 313 12.30 -24.36 -15.48
N LEU A 314 11.86 -25.56 -15.85
CA LEU A 314 12.01 -26.07 -17.22
C LEU A 314 11.31 -25.19 -18.25
N LEU A 315 10.12 -24.66 -17.91
CA LEU A 315 9.38 -23.74 -18.76
C LEU A 315 10.15 -22.44 -18.96
N VAL A 316 10.70 -21.85 -17.90
CA VAL A 316 11.53 -20.63 -17.98
C VAL A 316 12.82 -20.87 -18.77
N VAL A 317 13.46 -22.03 -18.61
CA VAL A 317 14.61 -22.44 -19.44
C VAL A 317 14.18 -22.55 -20.92
N GLY A 318 13.07 -23.23 -21.20
CA GLY A 318 12.52 -23.38 -22.54
C GLY A 318 12.19 -22.03 -23.20
N LEU A 319 11.47 -21.16 -22.50
CA LEU A 319 11.15 -19.81 -22.96
C LEU A 319 12.42 -18.96 -23.15
N GLY A 320 13.40 -19.07 -22.25
CA GLY A 320 14.69 -18.42 -22.36
C GLY A 320 15.46 -18.85 -23.62
N TYR A 321 15.41 -20.14 -23.94
CA TYR A 321 16.01 -20.68 -25.16
C TYR A 321 15.27 -20.20 -26.42
N LEU A 322 13.94 -20.23 -26.41
CA LEU A 322 13.10 -19.74 -27.50
C LEU A 322 13.32 -18.23 -27.75
N ALA A 323 13.43 -17.43 -26.69
CA ALA A 323 13.66 -16.00 -26.76
C ALA A 323 15.06 -15.64 -27.28
N THR A 324 16.10 -16.33 -26.80
CA THR A 324 17.49 -15.91 -27.02
C THR A 324 18.27 -16.73 -28.04
N GLY A 325 17.81 -17.96 -28.34
CA GLY A 325 18.52 -18.95 -29.15
C GLY A 325 19.82 -19.47 -28.53
N LYS A 326 20.09 -19.19 -27.24
CA LYS A 326 21.34 -19.52 -26.57
C LYS A 326 21.09 -20.40 -25.34
N PRO A 327 21.58 -21.65 -25.31
CA PRO A 327 21.32 -22.57 -24.20
C PRO A 327 21.97 -22.09 -22.89
N THR A 328 23.11 -21.41 -22.95
CA THR A 328 23.78 -20.86 -21.76
C THR A 328 22.92 -19.83 -21.02
N LYS A 329 22.20 -18.96 -21.74
CA LYS A 329 21.29 -17.98 -21.15
C LYS A 329 20.05 -18.65 -20.58
N ALA A 330 19.51 -19.64 -21.29
CA ALA A 330 18.37 -20.42 -20.84
C ALA A 330 18.64 -21.12 -19.49
N VAL A 331 19.79 -21.79 -19.37
CA VAL A 331 20.20 -22.44 -18.11
C VAL A 331 20.41 -21.41 -16.99
N LEU A 332 21.02 -20.25 -17.30
CA LEU A 332 21.17 -19.17 -16.32
C LEU A 332 19.82 -18.67 -15.80
N TYR A 333 18.81 -18.56 -16.65
CA TYR A 333 17.46 -18.15 -16.22
C TYR A 333 16.81 -19.17 -15.29
N GLY A 334 16.95 -20.46 -15.60
CA GLY A 334 16.53 -21.53 -14.70
C GLY A 334 17.24 -21.47 -13.36
N ALA A 335 18.57 -21.29 -13.36
CA ALA A 335 19.36 -21.19 -12.14
C ALA A 335 18.99 -19.99 -11.26
N LEU A 336 18.73 -18.82 -11.88
CA LEU A 336 18.25 -17.64 -11.15
C LEU A 336 16.88 -17.88 -10.51
N LEU A 337 15.95 -18.51 -11.23
CA LEU A 337 14.64 -18.85 -10.66
C LEU A 337 14.77 -19.85 -9.51
N SER A 338 15.61 -20.88 -9.66
CA SER A 338 15.89 -21.86 -8.61
C SER A 338 16.42 -21.21 -7.34
N LEU A 339 17.20 -20.12 -7.46
CA LEU A 339 17.75 -19.41 -6.31
C LEU A 339 16.66 -18.84 -5.40
N ILE A 340 15.54 -18.36 -5.97
CA ILE A 340 14.38 -17.89 -5.18
C ILE A 340 13.80 -19.05 -4.35
N GLY A 341 13.68 -20.23 -4.95
CA GLY A 341 13.21 -21.43 -4.25
C GLY A 341 14.16 -21.87 -3.14
N VAL A 342 15.48 -21.78 -3.35
CA VAL A 342 16.49 -22.09 -2.32
C VAL A 342 16.37 -21.16 -1.11
N PHE A 343 15.94 -19.92 -1.30
CA PHE A 343 15.68 -18.97 -0.21
C PHE A 343 14.32 -19.15 0.47
N GLY A 344 13.50 -20.13 0.05
CA GLY A 344 12.18 -20.37 0.62
C GLY A 344 11.12 -19.35 0.19
N LEU A 345 11.41 -18.50 -0.80
CA LEU A 345 10.53 -17.41 -1.23
C LEU A 345 9.61 -17.78 -2.40
N TRP A 346 9.37 -19.07 -2.62
CA TRP A 346 8.65 -19.58 -3.80
C TRP A 346 7.17 -19.17 -3.82
N GLU A 347 6.47 -19.33 -2.69
CA GLU A 347 5.05 -18.96 -2.61
C GLU A 347 4.86 -17.45 -2.73
N LEU A 348 5.67 -16.66 -2.04
CA LEU A 348 5.67 -15.21 -2.14
C LEU A 348 5.99 -14.71 -3.57
N MET A 349 6.87 -15.43 -4.28
CA MET A 349 7.14 -15.19 -5.70
C MET A 349 5.91 -15.46 -6.57
N ASN A 350 5.18 -16.56 -6.33
CA ASN A 350 3.96 -16.88 -7.07
C ASN A 350 2.87 -15.82 -6.86
N GLU A 351 2.67 -15.39 -5.61
CA GLU A 351 1.72 -14.31 -5.29
C GLU A 351 2.07 -13.01 -6.00
N THR A 352 3.36 -12.64 -5.97
CA THR A 352 3.87 -11.45 -6.65
C THR A 352 3.64 -11.54 -8.16
N LEU A 353 3.99 -12.68 -8.76
CA LEU A 353 3.78 -12.92 -10.19
C LEU A 353 2.31 -12.87 -10.56
N ALA A 354 1.41 -13.43 -9.74
CA ALA A 354 -0.02 -13.42 -10.00
C ALA A 354 -0.59 -12.00 -10.07
N VAL A 355 -0.24 -11.14 -9.10
CA VAL A 355 -0.65 -9.73 -9.09
C VAL A 355 -0.10 -9.01 -10.32
N VAL A 356 1.20 -9.16 -10.62
CA VAL A 356 1.85 -8.51 -11.77
C VAL A 356 1.22 -8.95 -13.10
N LEU A 357 1.01 -10.25 -13.29
CA LEU A 357 0.42 -10.80 -14.52
C LEU A 357 -1.03 -10.35 -14.70
N ALA A 358 -1.82 -10.33 -13.63
CA ALA A 358 -3.18 -9.79 -13.65
C ALA A 358 -3.19 -8.31 -14.04
N SER A 359 -2.39 -7.47 -13.37
CA SER A 359 -2.29 -6.04 -13.66
C SER A 359 -1.80 -5.75 -15.08
N VAL A 360 -0.76 -6.45 -15.55
CA VAL A 360 -0.26 -6.29 -16.92
C VAL A 360 -1.32 -6.71 -17.92
N THR A 361 -2.01 -7.82 -17.69
CA THR A 361 -3.07 -8.28 -18.61
C THR A 361 -4.18 -7.23 -18.72
N ILE A 362 -4.66 -6.70 -17.59
CA ILE A 362 -5.68 -5.63 -17.57
C ILE A 362 -5.15 -4.38 -18.29
N ALA A 363 -3.92 -3.95 -17.98
CA ALA A 363 -3.29 -2.79 -18.60
C ALA A 363 -3.14 -2.95 -20.12
N LEU A 364 -2.81 -4.14 -20.63
CA LEU A 364 -2.72 -4.39 -22.07
C LEU A 364 -4.11 -4.42 -22.73
N VAL A 365 -5.09 -5.10 -22.11
CA VAL A 365 -6.46 -5.21 -22.62
C VAL A 365 -7.13 -3.83 -22.72
N LEU A 366 -6.88 -2.93 -21.76
CA LEU A 366 -7.43 -1.57 -21.78
C LEU A 366 -6.56 -0.61 -22.58
N GLY A 367 -5.24 -0.67 -22.38
CA GLY A 367 -4.30 0.30 -22.90
C GLY A 367 -4.07 0.19 -24.40
N PHE A 368 -4.12 -1.01 -24.97
CA PHE A 368 -3.95 -1.20 -26.41
C PHE A 368 -5.12 -0.59 -27.22
N PRO A 369 -6.40 -0.87 -26.92
CA PRO A 369 -7.53 -0.18 -27.55
C PRO A 369 -7.49 1.33 -27.37
N ILE A 370 -7.20 1.84 -26.16
CA ILE A 370 -7.10 3.27 -25.91
C ILE A 370 -5.99 3.89 -26.77
N GLY A 371 -4.81 3.26 -26.85
CA GLY A 371 -3.71 3.69 -27.70
C GLY A 371 -4.08 3.76 -29.18
N ILE A 372 -4.80 2.75 -29.69
CA ILE A 372 -5.33 2.75 -31.06
C ILE A 372 -6.31 3.90 -31.26
N LEU A 373 -7.27 4.11 -30.35
CA LEU A 373 -8.26 5.19 -30.44
C LEU A 373 -7.60 6.56 -30.46
N LEU A 374 -6.58 6.79 -29.62
CA LEU A 374 -5.82 8.05 -29.59
C LEU A 374 -5.00 8.28 -30.86
N SER A 375 -4.51 7.21 -31.50
CA SER A 375 -3.79 7.32 -32.78
C SER A 375 -4.67 7.86 -33.91
N GLY A 376 -6.00 7.68 -33.83
CA GLY A 376 -6.95 8.15 -34.83
C GLY A 376 -7.21 9.67 -34.80
N SER A 377 -6.82 10.38 -33.73
CA SER A 377 -7.08 11.82 -33.58
C SER A 377 -5.95 12.55 -32.86
N SER A 378 -5.25 13.44 -33.57
CA SER A 378 -4.18 14.28 -33.01
C SER A 378 -4.67 15.19 -31.87
N ARG A 379 -5.94 15.62 -31.89
CA ARG A 379 -6.55 16.40 -30.81
C ARG A 379 -6.77 15.54 -29.57
N ALA A 380 -7.33 14.34 -29.72
CA ALA A 380 -7.53 13.42 -28.61
C ALA A 380 -6.19 13.04 -27.96
N ASN A 381 -5.17 12.74 -28.78
CA ASN A 381 -3.82 12.47 -28.29
C ASN A 381 -3.22 13.66 -27.52
N ARG A 382 -3.44 14.90 -27.97
CA ARG A 382 -2.93 16.11 -27.28
C ARG A 382 -3.61 16.32 -25.92
N ILE A 383 -4.91 16.08 -25.83
CA ILE A 383 -5.70 16.22 -24.59
C ILE A 383 -5.37 15.11 -23.59
N MET A 384 -5.13 13.89 -24.08
CA MET A 384 -4.87 12.74 -23.22
C MET A 384 -3.45 12.71 -22.63
N ARG A 385 -2.48 13.39 -23.26
CA ARG A 385 -1.08 13.44 -22.79
C ARG A 385 -0.96 13.94 -21.33
N PRO A 386 -1.51 15.11 -20.94
CA PRO A 386 -1.50 15.56 -19.56
C PRO A 386 -2.09 14.55 -18.58
N VAL A 387 -3.21 13.89 -18.94
CA VAL A 387 -3.85 12.89 -18.08
C VAL A 387 -2.91 11.70 -17.84
N LEU A 388 -2.30 11.18 -18.91
CA LEU A 388 -1.32 10.10 -18.84
C LEU A 388 -0.06 10.51 -18.06
N ASP A 389 0.39 11.77 -18.19
CA ASP A 389 1.52 12.31 -17.43
C ASP A 389 1.16 12.41 -15.93
N THR A 390 -0.04 12.89 -15.60
CA THR A 390 -0.56 12.94 -14.23
C THR A 390 -0.63 11.54 -13.60
N MET A 391 -1.15 10.55 -14.34
CA MET A 391 -1.20 9.15 -13.90
C MET A 391 0.17 8.56 -13.50
N GLN A 392 1.26 9.02 -14.11
CA GLN A 392 2.62 8.54 -13.79
C GLN A 392 3.36 9.37 -12.75
N THR A 393 2.97 10.63 -12.56
CA THR A 393 3.71 11.59 -11.75
C THR A 393 3.09 11.84 -10.38
N MET A 394 1.79 11.58 -10.22
CA MET A 394 1.18 11.64 -8.89
C MET A 394 1.79 10.54 -8.00
N PRO A 395 2.13 10.89 -6.74
CA PRO A 395 2.60 9.91 -5.78
C PRO A 395 1.54 8.82 -5.59
N VAL A 396 2.00 7.57 -5.52
CA VAL A 396 1.13 6.40 -5.37
C VAL A 396 0.12 6.56 -4.23
N PHE A 397 0.55 7.08 -3.06
CA PHE A 397 -0.29 7.27 -1.87
C PHE A 397 -1.54 8.11 -2.14
N VAL A 398 -1.49 9.04 -3.10
CA VAL A 398 -2.66 9.85 -3.48
C VAL A 398 -3.76 8.98 -4.09
N TYR A 399 -3.40 7.96 -4.88
CA TYR A 399 -4.35 6.99 -5.43
C TYR A 399 -4.78 5.92 -4.42
N LEU A 400 -3.95 5.67 -3.40
CA LEU A 400 -4.20 4.62 -2.41
C LEU A 400 -5.37 4.98 -1.49
N ILE A 401 -5.51 6.25 -1.11
CA ILE A 401 -6.59 6.70 -0.22
C ILE A 401 -7.97 6.29 -0.77
N PRO A 402 -8.39 6.70 -1.98
CA PRO A 402 -9.68 6.29 -2.52
C PRO A 402 -9.71 4.79 -2.87
N ALA A 403 -8.60 4.17 -3.26
CA ALA A 403 -8.59 2.75 -3.61
C ALA A 403 -8.81 1.84 -2.38
N VAL A 404 -8.14 2.11 -1.26
CA VAL A 404 -8.31 1.35 -0.01
C VAL A 404 -9.69 1.63 0.60
N MET A 405 -10.20 2.86 0.48
CA MET A 405 -11.56 3.17 0.93
C MET A 405 -12.64 2.44 0.11
N LEU A 406 -12.47 2.33 -1.21
CA LEU A 406 -13.47 1.66 -2.06
C LEU A 406 -13.33 0.13 -2.09
N PHE A 407 -12.11 -0.41 -1.97
CA PHE A 407 -11.82 -1.82 -2.21
C PHE A 407 -11.20 -2.54 -1.00
N SER A 408 -11.06 -1.87 0.14
CA SER A 408 -10.35 -2.35 1.33
C SER A 408 -8.88 -2.67 1.05
N ILE A 409 -8.10 -2.98 2.09
CA ILE A 409 -6.72 -3.47 1.95
C ILE A 409 -6.70 -4.84 1.26
N GLY A 410 -5.69 -5.06 0.38
CA GLY A 410 -5.41 -6.36 -0.22
C GLY A 410 -5.00 -6.30 -1.70
N LYS A 411 -5.25 -7.39 -2.42
CA LYS A 411 -4.89 -7.55 -3.85
C LYS A 411 -5.60 -6.59 -4.78
N ALA A 412 -6.89 -6.30 -4.56
CA ALA A 412 -7.70 -5.45 -5.43
C ALA A 412 -7.16 -4.01 -5.60
N PRO A 413 -6.94 -3.22 -4.52
CA PRO A 413 -6.36 -1.88 -4.67
C PRO A 413 -4.94 -1.92 -5.25
N ALA A 414 -4.16 -2.97 -4.97
CA ALA A 414 -2.82 -3.13 -5.51
C ALA A 414 -2.81 -3.34 -7.03
N VAL A 415 -3.74 -4.16 -7.54
CA VAL A 415 -3.93 -4.33 -8.98
C VAL A 415 -4.34 -3.02 -9.62
N ILE A 416 -5.28 -2.28 -9.03
CA ILE A 416 -5.75 -0.99 -9.55
C ILE A 416 -4.60 0.02 -9.61
N ALA A 417 -3.86 0.19 -8.51
CA ALA A 417 -2.73 1.11 -8.44
C ALA A 417 -1.66 0.77 -9.48
N THR A 418 -1.37 -0.53 -9.63
CA THR A 418 -0.41 -1.02 -10.62
C THR A 418 -0.91 -0.78 -12.05
N VAL A 419 -2.19 -1.01 -12.34
CA VAL A 419 -2.79 -0.77 -13.66
C VAL A 419 -2.73 0.71 -14.01
N ILE A 420 -3.13 1.61 -13.10
CA ILE A 420 -3.09 3.07 -13.32
C ILE A 420 -1.68 3.52 -13.70
N TYR A 421 -0.67 3.01 -12.99
CA TYR A 421 0.72 3.37 -13.26
C TYR A 421 1.26 2.73 -14.55
N ALA A 422 1.01 1.43 -14.75
CA ALA A 422 1.62 0.63 -15.80
C ALA A 422 0.90 0.69 -17.17
N ILE A 423 -0.34 1.19 -17.24
CA ILE A 423 -1.09 1.30 -18.51
C ILE A 423 -0.53 2.38 -19.44
N VAL A 424 0.16 3.38 -18.88
CA VAL A 424 0.56 4.57 -19.64
C VAL A 424 1.55 4.28 -20.78
N PRO A 425 2.62 3.48 -20.59
CA PRO A 425 3.54 3.14 -21.67
C PRO A 425 2.87 2.43 -22.84
N VAL A 426 1.99 1.45 -22.61
CA VAL A 426 1.30 0.74 -23.69
C VAL A 426 0.37 1.67 -24.46
N ILE A 427 -0.38 2.57 -23.80
CA ILE A 427 -1.21 3.56 -24.48
C ILE A 427 -0.34 4.46 -25.37
N ARG A 428 0.73 5.02 -24.77
CA ARG A 428 1.60 6.01 -25.43
C ARG A 428 2.35 5.42 -26.60
N LEU A 429 2.98 4.25 -26.42
CA LEU A 429 3.81 3.63 -27.44
C LEU A 429 2.98 2.95 -28.53
N THR A 430 1.76 2.51 -28.23
CA THR A 430 0.81 2.08 -29.27
C THR A 430 0.39 3.26 -30.14
N ALA A 431 -0.03 4.38 -29.53
CA ALA A 431 -0.43 5.57 -30.28
C ALA A 431 0.74 6.13 -31.11
N LEU A 432 1.93 6.22 -30.52
CA LEU A 432 3.14 6.69 -31.19
C LEU A 432 3.54 5.78 -32.36
N GLY A 433 3.55 4.46 -32.14
CA GLY A 433 3.92 3.50 -33.16
C GLY A 433 3.04 3.61 -34.41
N ILE A 434 1.72 3.74 -34.23
CA ILE A 434 0.77 3.90 -35.34
C ILE A 434 0.94 5.25 -36.06
N LEU A 435 1.19 6.33 -35.31
CA LEU A 435 1.40 7.67 -35.86
C LEU A 435 2.73 7.82 -36.62
N GLN A 436 3.72 6.98 -36.33
CA GLN A 436 5.04 6.98 -36.98
C GLN A 436 5.11 6.08 -38.22
N VAL A 437 4.04 5.37 -38.56
CA VAL A 437 3.98 4.59 -39.81
C VAL A 437 4.04 5.54 -41.00
N ASP A 438 4.88 5.20 -41.97
CA ASP A 438 5.11 5.99 -43.17
C ASP A 438 3.78 6.30 -43.90
N ALA A 439 3.57 7.58 -44.19
CA ALA A 439 2.38 8.06 -44.88
C ALA A 439 2.27 7.44 -46.29
N GLU A 440 3.38 7.22 -46.99
CA GLU A 440 3.40 6.63 -48.34
C GLU A 440 2.84 5.21 -48.32
N VAL A 441 3.18 4.42 -47.30
CA VAL A 441 2.68 3.04 -47.14
C VAL A 441 1.17 3.05 -46.84
N VAL A 442 0.70 4.04 -46.08
CA VAL A 442 -0.72 4.24 -45.78
C VAL A 442 -1.48 4.66 -47.05
N GLU A 443 -0.96 5.60 -47.83
CA GLU A 443 -1.54 6.06 -49.09
C GLU A 443 -1.58 4.95 -50.13
N ALA A 444 -0.51 4.17 -50.28
CA ALA A 444 -0.47 3.00 -51.14
C ALA A 444 -1.58 2.00 -50.76
N SER A 445 -1.74 1.69 -49.47
CA SER A 445 -2.80 0.77 -49.02
C SER A 445 -4.20 1.26 -49.41
N ARG A 446 -4.45 2.57 -49.35
CA ARG A 446 -5.74 3.18 -49.72
C ARG A 446 -5.93 3.21 -51.24
N ALA A 447 -4.87 3.41 -52.01
CA ALA A 447 -4.90 3.33 -53.47
C ALA A 447 -5.28 1.93 -53.97
N PHE A 448 -4.91 0.86 -53.23
CA PHE A 448 -5.36 -0.51 -53.46
C PHE A 448 -6.77 -0.82 -52.93
N GLY A 449 -7.54 0.19 -52.50
CA GLY A 449 -8.92 0.05 -52.06
C GLY A 449 -9.11 -0.41 -50.62
N ALA A 450 -8.07 -0.40 -49.78
CA ALA A 450 -8.20 -0.76 -48.37
C ALA A 450 -9.04 0.29 -47.60
N THR A 451 -10.01 -0.19 -46.83
CA THR A 451 -10.76 0.63 -45.86
C THR A 451 -9.86 1.08 -44.71
N LYS A 452 -10.26 2.11 -43.96
CA LYS A 452 -9.49 2.61 -42.79
C LYS A 452 -9.16 1.50 -41.77
N ILE A 453 -10.12 0.60 -41.51
CA ILE A 453 -9.92 -0.53 -40.59
C ILE A 453 -8.94 -1.55 -41.19
N GLN A 454 -9.04 -1.84 -42.49
CA GLN A 454 -8.10 -2.73 -43.16
C GLN A 454 -6.69 -2.14 -43.18
N THR A 455 -6.53 -0.85 -43.47
CA THR A 455 -5.24 -0.15 -43.38
C THR A 455 -4.68 -0.20 -41.94
N LEU A 456 -5.52 0.03 -40.93
CA LEU A 456 -5.09 -0.04 -39.53
C LEU A 456 -4.57 -1.43 -39.15
N PHE A 457 -5.38 -2.47 -39.33
CA PHE A 457 -5.04 -3.82 -38.85
C PHE A 457 -4.06 -4.57 -39.75
N LYS A 458 -4.05 -4.31 -41.06
CA LYS A 458 -3.17 -5.04 -42.01
C LYS A 458 -1.89 -4.31 -42.36
N VAL A 459 -1.80 -3.00 -42.08
CA VAL A 459 -0.63 -2.19 -42.45
C VAL A 459 -0.06 -1.47 -41.24
N GLN A 460 -0.83 -0.61 -40.58
CA GLN A 460 -0.28 0.25 -39.53
C GLN A 460 0.12 -0.51 -38.27
N ILE A 461 -0.76 -1.36 -37.72
CA ILE A 461 -0.48 -2.16 -36.51
C ILE A 461 0.73 -3.08 -36.74
N PRO A 462 0.79 -3.89 -37.82
CA PRO A 462 1.97 -4.72 -38.10
C PRO A 462 3.29 -3.94 -38.17
N GLN A 463 3.29 -2.76 -38.80
CA GLN A 463 4.48 -1.90 -38.88
C GLN A 463 4.83 -1.25 -37.53
N ALA A 464 3.81 -0.96 -36.70
CA ALA A 464 3.97 -0.38 -35.37
C ALA A 464 4.36 -1.41 -34.29
N MET A 465 4.29 -2.72 -34.58
CA MET A 465 4.53 -3.80 -33.59
C MET A 465 5.82 -3.64 -32.79
N PRO A 466 6.98 -3.25 -33.36
CA PRO A 466 8.20 -3.07 -32.58
C PRO A 466 8.06 -2.02 -31.47
N THR A 467 7.36 -0.92 -31.76
CA THR A 467 7.10 0.15 -30.79
C THR A 467 6.04 -0.28 -29.78
N ILE A 468 4.98 -0.95 -30.23
CA ILE A 468 3.94 -1.53 -29.35
C ILE A 468 4.57 -2.51 -28.35
N MET A 469 5.43 -3.43 -28.81
CA MET A 469 6.13 -4.40 -27.97
C MET A 469 7.09 -3.74 -26.97
N THR A 470 7.69 -2.60 -27.34
CA THR A 470 8.43 -1.77 -26.39
C THR A 470 7.49 -1.24 -25.31
N GLY A 471 6.28 -0.82 -25.68
CA GLY A 471 5.20 -0.46 -24.74
C GLY A 471 4.82 -1.58 -23.79
N VAL A 472 4.61 -2.79 -24.32
CA VAL A 472 4.32 -3.99 -23.51
C VAL A 472 5.45 -4.25 -22.51
N ASN A 473 6.71 -4.21 -22.95
CA ASN A 473 7.85 -4.40 -22.06
C ASN A 473 7.92 -3.33 -20.97
N GLN A 474 7.65 -2.06 -21.29
CA GLN A 474 7.66 -0.99 -20.30
C GLN A 474 6.48 -1.09 -19.32
N THR A 475 5.30 -1.51 -19.77
CA THR A 475 4.17 -1.83 -18.90
C THR A 475 4.53 -2.95 -17.92
N LEU A 476 5.21 -3.99 -18.38
CA LEU A 476 5.72 -5.07 -17.51
C LEU A 476 6.71 -4.56 -16.46
N MET A 477 7.67 -3.74 -16.89
CA MET A 477 8.69 -3.18 -15.99
C MET A 477 8.09 -2.22 -14.95
N MET A 478 7.13 -1.39 -15.36
CA MET A 478 6.42 -0.51 -14.43
C MET A 478 5.57 -1.30 -13.44
N ALA A 479 4.94 -2.40 -13.87
CA ALA A 479 4.20 -3.27 -12.96
C ALA A 479 5.12 -3.93 -11.92
N MET A 480 6.32 -4.38 -12.34
CA MET A 480 7.31 -4.93 -11.41
C MET A 480 7.84 -3.90 -10.40
N ALA A 481 7.99 -2.63 -10.81
CA ALA A 481 8.42 -1.56 -9.91
C ALA A 481 7.41 -1.28 -8.79
N MET A 482 6.12 -1.56 -9.03
CA MET A 482 5.04 -1.34 -8.05
C MET A 482 4.96 -2.41 -6.96
N VAL A 483 5.68 -3.54 -7.08
CA VAL A 483 5.58 -4.68 -6.14
C VAL A 483 5.78 -4.26 -4.69
N VAL A 484 6.85 -3.53 -4.38
CA VAL A 484 7.16 -3.12 -3.00
C VAL A 484 6.16 -2.09 -2.50
N THR A 485 5.74 -1.17 -3.37
CA THR A 485 4.75 -0.14 -3.03
C THR A 485 3.38 -0.73 -2.74
N CYS A 486 2.97 -1.75 -3.49
CA CYS A 486 1.72 -2.47 -3.26
C CYS A 486 1.72 -3.20 -1.91
N SER A 487 2.88 -3.67 -1.43
CA SER A 487 2.96 -4.26 -0.09
C SER A 487 2.65 -3.26 1.03
N MET A 488 2.82 -1.96 0.80
CA MET A 488 2.45 -0.90 1.77
C MET A 488 0.93 -0.75 1.96
N ILE A 489 0.13 -1.35 1.08
CA ILE A 489 -1.34 -1.42 1.17
C ILE A 489 -1.84 -2.85 1.36
N GLY A 490 -0.99 -3.70 1.93
CA GLY A 490 -1.33 -5.07 2.34
C GLY A 490 -1.49 -6.07 1.20
N ALA A 491 -0.91 -5.79 0.03
CA ALA A 491 -0.73 -6.85 -0.97
C ALA A 491 0.40 -7.79 -0.53
N SER A 492 0.07 -9.08 -0.42
CA SER A 492 1.03 -10.13 -0.06
C SER A 492 2.02 -10.42 -1.20
N GLY A 493 3.19 -10.97 -0.83
CA GLY A 493 4.25 -11.35 -1.77
C GLY A 493 5.64 -10.88 -1.35
N LEU A 494 6.58 -10.88 -2.30
CA LEU A 494 7.98 -10.56 -2.04
C LEU A 494 8.20 -9.12 -1.56
N GLY A 495 7.34 -8.19 -1.97
CA GLY A 495 7.43 -6.80 -1.52
C GLY A 495 7.25 -6.64 -0.01
N THR A 496 6.48 -7.53 0.62
CA THR A 496 6.24 -7.52 2.07
C THR A 496 7.53 -7.84 2.82
N GLU A 497 8.30 -8.82 2.34
CA GLU A 497 9.59 -9.18 2.93
C GLU A 497 10.64 -8.07 2.81
N VAL A 498 10.61 -7.33 1.69
CA VAL A 498 11.45 -6.13 1.52
C VAL A 498 11.05 -5.06 2.53
N LEU A 499 9.75 -4.80 2.68
CA LEU A 499 9.22 -3.79 3.60
C LEU A 499 9.55 -4.11 5.06
N ILE A 500 9.36 -5.37 5.47
CA ILE A 500 9.73 -5.82 6.82
C ILE A 500 11.23 -5.66 7.06
N GLY A 501 12.06 -6.03 6.08
CA GLY A 501 13.52 -5.87 6.16
C GLY A 501 13.95 -4.41 6.36
N VAL A 502 13.26 -3.47 5.71
CA VAL A 502 13.50 -2.04 5.89
C VAL A 502 13.07 -1.56 7.27
N ASN A 503 11.85 -1.91 7.70
CA ASN A 503 11.29 -1.43 8.96
C ASN A 503 11.98 -2.01 10.20
N ARG A 504 12.44 -3.27 10.15
CA ARG A 504 13.17 -3.93 11.25
C ARG A 504 14.69 -3.71 11.20
N ASN A 505 15.19 -2.96 10.23
CA ASN A 505 16.62 -2.85 9.94
C ASN A 505 17.30 -4.24 9.74
N GLU A 506 16.52 -5.22 9.23
CA GLU A 506 16.97 -6.58 8.92
C GLU A 506 17.51 -6.62 7.49
N ILE A 507 18.72 -6.08 7.31
CA ILE A 507 19.37 -5.92 6.00
C ILE A 507 19.41 -7.24 5.22
N GLY A 508 19.67 -8.37 5.88
CA GLY A 508 19.73 -9.69 5.25
C GLY A 508 18.40 -10.12 4.62
N ARG A 509 17.29 -10.02 5.38
CA ARG A 509 15.94 -10.36 4.92
C ARG A 509 15.52 -9.48 3.74
N GLY A 510 15.66 -8.16 3.91
CA GLY A 510 15.32 -7.20 2.86
C GLY A 510 16.17 -7.38 1.60
N PHE A 511 17.46 -7.72 1.75
CA PHE A 511 18.35 -7.96 0.61
C PHE A 511 17.97 -9.24 -0.15
N ILE A 512 17.72 -10.36 0.54
CA ILE A 512 17.34 -11.64 -0.11
C ILE A 512 16.02 -11.47 -0.87
N ALA A 513 15.01 -10.85 -0.25
CA ALA A 513 13.73 -10.56 -0.89
C ALA A 513 13.89 -9.59 -2.08
N GLY A 514 14.69 -8.53 -1.93
CA GLY A 514 14.98 -7.59 -3.00
C GLY A 514 15.68 -8.25 -4.19
N VAL A 515 16.63 -9.15 -3.94
CA VAL A 515 17.28 -9.96 -5.00
C VAL A 515 16.25 -10.85 -5.70
N ALA A 516 15.32 -11.47 -4.98
CA ALA A 516 14.25 -12.25 -5.60
C ALA A 516 13.35 -11.40 -6.52
N VAL A 517 12.94 -10.20 -6.09
CA VAL A 517 12.17 -9.25 -6.93
C VAL A 517 12.96 -8.88 -8.18
N VAL A 518 14.26 -8.55 -8.04
CA VAL A 518 15.14 -8.21 -9.17
C VAL A 518 15.31 -9.39 -10.12
N ILE A 519 15.44 -10.62 -9.62
CA ILE A 519 15.53 -11.83 -10.46
C ILE A 519 14.28 -11.92 -11.34
N ILE A 520 13.08 -11.82 -10.78
CA ILE A 520 11.83 -11.88 -11.57
C ILE A 520 11.82 -10.77 -12.62
N ALA A 521 12.12 -9.53 -12.23
CA ALA A 521 12.12 -8.39 -13.14
C ALA A 521 13.11 -8.60 -14.30
N VAL A 522 14.31 -9.11 -14.01
CA VAL A 522 15.32 -9.44 -15.02
C VAL A 522 14.85 -10.58 -15.92
N LEU A 523 14.28 -11.66 -15.37
CA LEU A 523 13.79 -12.77 -16.18
C LEU A 523 12.70 -12.31 -17.16
N MET A 524 11.74 -11.52 -16.66
CA MET A 524 10.67 -10.93 -17.45
C MET A 524 11.19 -10.00 -18.55
N ASP A 525 12.09 -9.06 -18.23
CA ASP A 525 12.72 -8.17 -19.21
C ASP A 525 13.50 -8.94 -20.27
N ARG A 526 14.33 -9.89 -19.85
CA ARG A 526 15.24 -10.61 -20.75
C ARG A 526 14.49 -11.53 -21.70
N ILE A 527 13.46 -12.21 -21.23
CA ILE A 527 12.58 -13.02 -22.08
C ILE A 527 11.90 -12.07 -23.07
N THR A 528 11.18 -11.05 -22.61
CA THR A 528 10.43 -10.13 -23.49
C THR A 528 11.32 -9.45 -24.55
N GLN A 529 12.49 -8.94 -24.17
CA GLN A 529 13.46 -8.37 -25.12
C GLN A 529 14.06 -9.39 -26.10
N GLY A 530 14.21 -10.64 -25.70
CA GLY A 530 14.70 -11.70 -26.57
C GLY A 530 13.81 -11.90 -27.79
N TRP A 531 12.49 -11.93 -27.56
CA TRP A 531 11.49 -12.03 -28.63
C TRP A 531 11.53 -10.81 -29.55
N MET A 532 11.56 -9.58 -29.00
CA MET A 532 11.64 -8.35 -29.81
C MET A 532 12.86 -8.29 -30.74
N LYS A 533 14.04 -8.72 -30.26
CA LYS A 533 15.28 -8.71 -31.06
C LYS A 533 15.29 -9.79 -32.14
N ARG A 534 14.59 -10.91 -31.91
CA ARG A 534 14.53 -12.03 -32.87
C ARG A 534 13.65 -11.68 -34.07
N ASP A 535 12.49 -11.06 -33.84
CA ASP A 535 11.58 -10.63 -34.92
C ASP A 535 12.22 -9.53 -35.78
N SER A 536 12.93 -8.58 -35.17
CA SER A 536 13.69 -7.56 -35.91
C SER A 536 14.77 -8.17 -36.82
N LYS A 537 15.43 -9.25 -36.38
CA LYS A 537 16.40 -9.97 -37.22
C LYS A 537 15.71 -10.71 -38.35
N LYS A 538 14.61 -11.43 -38.08
CA LYS A 538 13.88 -12.19 -39.09
C LYS A 538 13.38 -11.28 -40.23
N ASN A 539 12.77 -10.13 -39.89
CA ASN A 539 12.33 -9.15 -40.90
C ASN A 539 13.49 -8.59 -41.73
N LYS A 540 14.67 -8.37 -41.13
CA LYS A 540 15.87 -7.93 -41.87
C LYS A 540 16.43 -8.98 -42.83
N PHE A 541 16.29 -10.27 -42.51
CA PHE A 541 16.69 -11.36 -43.41
C PHE A 541 15.74 -11.48 -44.60
N GLU A 542 14.42 -11.48 -44.38
CA GLU A 542 13.42 -11.53 -45.45
C GLU A 542 13.52 -10.30 -46.38
N THR A 543 13.76 -9.10 -45.86
CA THR A 543 13.95 -7.89 -46.70
C THR A 543 15.23 -7.95 -47.54
N LYS A 544 16.27 -8.68 -47.09
CA LYS A 544 17.50 -8.88 -47.85
C LYS A 544 17.33 -9.90 -48.98
N GLU A 545 16.63 -11.00 -48.73
CA GLU A 545 16.32 -12.00 -49.77
C GLU A 545 15.47 -11.40 -50.88
N VAL A 546 14.42 -10.63 -50.56
CA VAL A 546 13.57 -9.96 -51.58
C VAL A 546 14.36 -8.96 -52.44
N ARG A 547 15.36 -8.27 -51.87
CA ARG A 547 16.24 -7.36 -52.63
C ARG A 547 17.24 -8.10 -53.53
N GLN A 548 17.70 -9.28 -53.10
CA GLN A 548 18.57 -10.12 -53.93
C GLN A 548 17.81 -10.80 -55.07
N ASP A 549 16.58 -11.26 -54.85
CA ASP A 549 15.77 -11.90 -55.89
C ASP A 549 15.17 -10.90 -56.89
N GLY A 550 14.91 -9.66 -56.46
CA GLY A 550 14.41 -8.58 -57.31
C GLY A 550 15.45 -7.95 -58.26
N THR A 551 16.75 -8.27 -58.11
CA THR A 551 17.82 -7.71 -58.95
C THR A 551 18.23 -8.62 -60.13
N THR A 552 17.56 -9.76 -60.34
CA THR A 552 17.86 -10.72 -61.42
C THR A 552 16.99 -10.61 -62.68
N SER A 553 16.19 -9.55 -62.86
CA SER A 553 15.21 -9.47 -63.97
C SER A 553 15.14 -8.10 -64.71
N THR A 554 16.27 -7.46 -64.97
CA THR A 554 16.34 -6.41 -66.01
C THR A 554 17.65 -6.54 -66.79
N GLY A 555 17.77 -7.65 -67.53
CA GLY A 555 18.61 -7.75 -68.71
C GLY A 555 17.70 -7.97 -69.90
N ILE A 556 17.33 -6.89 -70.60
CA ILE A 556 16.81 -6.96 -71.96
C ILE A 556 17.67 -6.02 -72.79
N ASP A 557 18.63 -6.62 -73.48
CA ASP A 557 19.27 -6.06 -74.67
C ASP A 557 18.25 -6.12 -75.83
N SER A 558 17.90 -4.95 -76.38
CA SER A 558 17.81 -4.65 -77.83
C SER A 558 17.31 -3.22 -78.04
#